data_AF-A0A0J1G339-F1
#
_entry.id   AF-A0A0J1G339-F1
#
_cell.length_a   1.000
_cell.length_b   1.000
_cell.length_c   1.000
_cell.angle_alpha   90.00
_cell.angle_beta   90.00
_cell.angle_gamma   90.00
#
_symmetry.space_group_name_H-M   'P 1'
#
loop_
_entity.id
_entity.type
_entity.pdbx_description
1 polymer ?
#
loop_
_entity_poly.entity_id
_entity_poly.type
_entity_poly.pdbx_seq_one_letter_code
_entity_poly.pdbx_strand_id
1 'polypeptide(L)'
;MKVIVSNQSELPIYVQIKEQIKEQIMNGTIPEGETLPSIRQLAKNLGISVITTTRAYSELEQEGFVAARQGKGSVVLPRDNEMVREQYLKRIEQAFETAIENARYAQIQKEELVGILEALLHEE
;
A
#
# COMPACT_ATOMS: atom_id res chain seq x y z
N MET A 1 0.94 6.89 -18.14
CA MET A 1 0.52 5.66 -17.43
C MET A 1 0.06 4.57 -18.40
N LYS A 2 0.58 3.35 -18.27
CA LYS A 2 0.17 2.16 -19.03
C LYS A 2 -0.11 1.00 -18.07
N VAL A 3 -1.28 0.38 -18.14
CA VAL A 3 -1.66 -0.76 -17.30
C VAL A 3 -2.24 -1.86 -18.19
N ILE A 4 -1.86 -3.10 -17.94
CA ILE A 4 -2.33 -4.29 -18.66
C ILE A 4 -2.92 -5.26 -17.64
N VAL A 5 -4.08 -5.84 -17.92
CA VAL A 5 -4.73 -6.81 -17.03
C VAL A 5 -4.85 -8.15 -17.75
N SER A 6 -4.64 -9.25 -17.01
CA SER A 6 -4.82 -10.61 -17.51
C SER A 6 -5.70 -11.43 -16.56
N ASN A 7 -6.77 -12.02 -17.09
CA ASN A 7 -7.62 -12.96 -16.35
C ASN A 7 -6.97 -14.34 -16.17
N GLN A 8 -5.84 -14.60 -16.83
CA GLN A 8 -5.08 -15.85 -16.71
C GLN A 8 -3.99 -15.77 -15.64
N SER A 9 -3.76 -14.59 -15.06
CA SER A 9 -2.82 -14.42 -13.96
C SER A 9 -3.42 -14.98 -12.66
N GLU A 10 -2.56 -15.53 -11.81
CA GLU A 10 -2.92 -15.95 -10.44
C GLU A 10 -3.24 -14.75 -9.53
N LEU A 11 -2.81 -13.54 -9.91
CA LEU A 11 -3.09 -12.33 -9.15
C LEU A 11 -4.48 -11.78 -9.45
N PRO A 12 -5.27 -11.37 -8.43
CA PRO A 12 -6.50 -10.64 -8.66
C PRO A 12 -6.27 -9.37 -9.49
N ILE A 13 -7.23 -9.01 -10.36
CA ILE A 13 -7.09 -7.87 -11.29
C ILE A 13 -6.77 -6.56 -10.56
N TYR A 14 -7.37 -6.30 -9.40
CA TYR A 14 -7.07 -5.08 -8.65
C TYR A 14 -5.61 -5.02 -8.18
N VAL A 15 -5.01 -6.17 -7.81
CA VAL A 15 -3.59 -6.27 -7.43
C VAL A 15 -2.72 -5.98 -8.63
N GLN A 16 -3.03 -6.57 -9.80
CA GLN A 16 -2.28 -6.31 -11.03
C GLN A 16 -2.24 -4.82 -11.38
N ILE A 17 -3.37 -4.12 -11.24
CA ILE A 17 -3.47 -2.67 -11.49
C ILE A 17 -2.64 -1.89 -10.47
N LYS A 18 -2.82 -2.21 -9.18
CA LYS A 18 -2.14 -1.55 -8.07
C LYS A 18 -0.62 -1.63 -8.24
N GLU A 19 -0.08 -2.84 -8.42
CA GLU A 19 1.37 -3.06 -8.50
C GLU A 19 1.98 -2.36 -9.72
N GLN A 20 1.31 -2.38 -10.88
CA GLN A 20 1.80 -1.69 -12.07
C GLN A 20 1.81 -0.17 -11.93
N ILE A 21 0.79 0.43 -11.29
CA ILE A 21 0.77 1.86 -11.04
C ILE A 21 1.83 2.24 -10.01
N LYS A 22 1.94 1.46 -8.94
CA LYS A 22 2.96 1.62 -7.89
C LYS A 22 4.37 1.56 -8.46
N GLU A 23 4.67 0.58 -9.31
CA GLU A 23 5.97 0.45 -9.99
C GLU A 23 6.26 1.68 -10.87
N GLN A 24 5.27 2.17 -11.62
CA GLN A 24 5.41 3.37 -12.45
C GLN A 24 5.63 4.64 -11.62
N ILE A 25 5.04 4.76 -10.43
CA ILE A 25 5.32 5.86 -9.51
C ILE A 25 6.76 5.71 -8.97
N MET A 26 7.14 4.49 -8.57
CA MET A 26 8.46 4.18 -7.99
C MET A 26 9.61 4.27 -9.01
N ASN A 27 9.38 4.09 -10.30
CA ASN A 27 10.42 4.30 -11.30
C ASN A 27 10.38 5.71 -11.92
N GLY A 28 9.46 6.57 -11.45
CA GLY A 28 9.31 7.95 -11.92
C GLY A 28 8.61 8.10 -13.28
N THR A 29 8.09 7.01 -13.86
CA THR A 29 7.26 7.06 -15.08
C THR A 29 5.99 7.89 -14.86
N ILE A 30 5.42 7.84 -13.66
CA ILE A 30 4.36 8.74 -13.21
C ILE A 30 4.96 9.67 -12.15
N PRO A 31 5.30 10.93 -12.50
CA PRO A 31 5.87 11.89 -11.57
C PRO A 31 4.95 12.24 -10.40
N GLU A 32 5.58 12.69 -9.32
CA GLU A 32 4.93 13.24 -8.15
C GLU A 32 4.04 14.44 -8.54
N GLY A 33 2.88 14.55 -7.89
CA GLY A 33 1.90 15.59 -8.20
C GLY A 33 1.09 15.35 -9.48
N GLU A 34 1.40 14.30 -10.27
CA GLU A 34 0.57 13.94 -11.42
C GLU A 34 -0.82 13.46 -10.96
N THR A 35 -1.84 13.88 -11.71
CA THR A 35 -3.21 13.40 -11.53
C THR A 35 -3.40 12.11 -12.30
N LEU A 36 -3.73 11.03 -11.59
CA LEU A 36 -4.11 9.77 -12.22
C LEU A 36 -5.43 9.91 -12.98
N PRO A 37 -5.67 9.05 -14.01
CA PRO A 37 -6.97 8.95 -14.64
C PRO A 37 -8.07 8.72 -13.60
N SER A 38 -9.26 9.25 -13.85
CA SER A 38 -10.40 8.95 -12.97
C SER A 38 -10.68 7.44 -12.93
N ILE A 39 -11.21 6.96 -11.81
CA ILE A 39 -11.59 5.54 -11.65
C ILE A 39 -12.47 5.07 -12.82
N ARG A 40 -13.44 5.90 -13.24
CA ARG A 40 -14.32 5.58 -14.38
C ARG A 40 -13.57 5.52 -15.70
N GLN A 41 -12.62 6.44 -15.93
CA GLN A 41 -11.80 6.45 -17.13
C GLN A 41 -10.90 5.22 -17.20
N LEU A 42 -10.23 4.86 -16.10
CA LEU A 42 -9.36 3.70 -16.06
C LEU A 42 -10.15 2.40 -16.24
N ALA A 43 -11.30 2.27 -15.56
CA ALA A 43 -12.19 1.11 -15.73
C ALA A 43 -12.61 0.94 -17.20
N LYS A 44 -12.97 2.04 -17.87
CA LYS A 44 -13.32 2.05 -19.30
C LYS A 44 -12.14 1.64 -20.19
N ASN A 45 -10.94 2.19 -19.92
CA ASN A 45 -9.74 1.89 -20.72
C ASN A 45 -9.32 0.42 -20.61
N LEU A 46 -9.49 -0.18 -19.42
CA LEU A 46 -9.13 -1.58 -19.16
C LEU A 46 -10.24 -2.57 -19.47
N GLY A 47 -11.47 -2.11 -19.70
CA GLY A 47 -12.64 -2.98 -19.92
C GLY A 47 -13.04 -3.76 -18.67
N ILE A 48 -12.87 -3.20 -17.48
CA ILE A 48 -13.12 -3.87 -16.18
C ILE A 48 -14.18 -3.13 -15.34
N SER A 49 -14.60 -3.76 -14.25
CA SER A 49 -15.53 -3.16 -13.30
C SER A 49 -14.93 -1.91 -12.61
N VAL A 50 -15.78 -0.90 -12.44
CA VAL A 50 -15.48 0.29 -11.62
C VAL A 50 -15.10 -0.12 -10.20
N ILE A 51 -15.76 -1.13 -9.61
CA ILE A 51 -15.48 -1.61 -8.25
C ILE A 51 -14.03 -2.10 -8.12
N THR A 52 -13.56 -2.87 -9.11
CA THR A 52 -12.18 -3.39 -9.15
C THR A 52 -11.17 -2.25 -9.23
N THR A 53 -11.47 -1.23 -10.03
CA THR A 53 -10.62 -0.05 -10.19
C THR A 53 -10.62 0.81 -8.93
N THR A 54 -11.78 0.99 -8.29
CA THR A 54 -11.91 1.68 -7.00
C THR A 54 -11.04 1.01 -5.96
N ARG A 55 -11.11 -0.33 -5.85
CA ARG A 55 -10.30 -1.08 -4.89
C ARG A 55 -8.80 -0.86 -5.12
N ALA A 56 -8.32 -0.92 -6.36
CA ALA A 56 -6.92 -0.67 -6.67
C ALA A 56 -6.46 0.72 -6.23
N TYR A 57 -7.29 1.76 -6.48
CA TYR A 57 -6.97 3.14 -6.09
C TYR A 57 -7.01 3.33 -4.57
N SER A 58 -7.98 2.72 -3.89
CA SER A 58 -8.07 2.75 -2.43
C SER A 58 -6.86 2.08 -1.77
N GLU A 59 -6.36 0.97 -2.31
CA GLU A 59 -5.14 0.34 -1.78
C GLU A 59 -3.89 1.20 -2.05
N LEU A 60 -3.77 1.85 -3.21
CA LEU A 60 -2.68 2.81 -3.47
C LEU A 60 -2.71 3.99 -2.48
N GLU A 61 -3.90 4.46 -2.11
CA GLU A 61 -4.08 5.53 -1.13
C GLU A 61 -3.73 5.06 0.30
N GLN A 62 -4.16 3.87 0.67
CA GLN A 62 -3.80 3.23 1.94
C GLN A 62 -2.30 2.90 2.05
N GLU A 63 -1.61 2.75 0.92
CA GLU A 63 -0.15 2.57 0.87
C GLU A 63 0.60 3.90 0.65
N GLY A 64 -0.11 5.04 0.58
CA GLY A 64 0.50 6.36 0.58
C GLY A 64 1.11 6.78 -0.76
N PHE A 65 0.81 6.07 -1.85
CA PHE A 65 1.26 6.42 -3.20
C PHE A 65 0.42 7.52 -3.84
N VAL A 66 -0.85 7.63 -3.45
CA VAL A 66 -1.79 8.63 -3.99
C VAL A 66 -2.67 9.20 -2.89
N ALA A 67 -3.26 10.37 -3.12
CA ALA A 67 -4.32 10.94 -2.29
C ALA A 67 -5.46 11.49 -3.13
N ALA A 68 -6.70 11.31 -2.68
CA ALA A 68 -7.85 11.97 -3.29
C ALA A 68 -7.86 13.48 -2.97
N ARG A 69 -7.80 14.32 -4.00
CA ARG A 69 -7.97 15.78 -3.88
C ARG A 69 -9.30 16.23 -4.48
N GLN A 70 -10.06 17.03 -3.71
CA GLN A 70 -11.33 17.57 -4.15
C GLN A 70 -11.18 18.34 -5.48
N GLY A 71 -11.99 17.98 -6.48
CA GLY A 71 -11.97 18.59 -7.81
C GLY A 71 -10.76 18.24 -8.69
N LYS A 72 -9.76 17.50 -8.17
CA LYS A 72 -8.55 17.10 -8.91
C LYS A 72 -8.39 15.59 -9.08
N GLY A 73 -9.20 14.77 -8.42
CA GLY A 73 -9.07 13.31 -8.51
C GLY A 73 -7.91 12.77 -7.66
N SER A 74 -7.40 11.59 -8.00
CA SER A 74 -6.30 10.95 -7.28
C SER A 74 -4.96 11.50 -7.76
N VAL A 75 -4.17 12.06 -6.84
CA VAL A 75 -2.89 12.71 -7.13
C VAL A 75 -1.74 11.90 -6.53
N VAL A 76 -0.68 11.68 -7.31
CA VAL A 76 0.53 10.98 -6.87
C VAL A 76 1.25 11.79 -5.80
N LEU A 77 1.61 11.11 -4.72
CA LEU A 77 2.29 11.70 -3.58
C LEU A 77 3.82 11.64 -3.74
N PRO A 78 4.57 12.49 -3.02
CA PRO A 78 6.04 12.43 -3.05
C PRO A 78 6.59 11.08 -2.60
N ARG A 79 7.75 10.67 -3.13
CA ARG A 79 8.43 9.44 -2.70
C ARG A 79 9.04 9.57 -1.29
N ASP A 80 9.43 10.78 -0.90
CA ASP A 80 9.95 11.13 0.43
C ASP A 80 8.84 11.53 1.43
N ASN A 81 7.61 11.07 1.20
CA ASN A 81 6.46 11.54 1.95
C ASN A 81 6.49 10.99 3.38
N GLU A 82 6.58 11.89 4.36
CA GLU A 82 6.41 11.59 5.79
C GLU A 82 5.18 10.71 6.07
N MET A 83 4.16 10.79 5.21
CA MET A 83 2.95 9.97 5.28
C MET A 83 3.18 8.47 5.00
N VAL A 84 4.11 8.12 4.11
CA VAL A 84 4.51 6.71 3.88
C VAL A 84 5.22 6.18 5.12
N ARG A 85 6.14 6.97 5.68
CA ARG A 85 6.80 6.65 6.95
C ARG A 85 5.79 6.50 8.09
N GLU A 86 4.80 7.39 8.19
CA GLU A 86 3.73 7.32 9.19
C GLU A 86 2.87 6.05 9.03
N GLN A 87 2.56 5.63 7.81
CA GLN A 87 1.83 4.38 7.57
C GLN A 87 2.64 3.14 7.96
N TYR A 88 3.94 3.12 7.66
CA TYR A 88 4.82 2.04 8.12
C TYR A 88 4.91 2.01 9.65
N LEU A 89 5.03 3.16 10.31
CA LEU A 89 5.01 3.25 11.77
C LEU A 89 3.70 2.70 12.34
N LYS A 90 2.54 3.06 11.80
CA LYS A 90 1.23 2.51 12.22
C LYS A 90 1.14 1.00 12.05
N ARG A 91 1.67 0.46 10.94
CA ARG A 91 1.69 -1.01 10.73
C ARG A 91 2.60 -1.72 11.74
N ILE A 92 3.75 -1.13 12.06
CA ILE A 92 4.66 -1.64 13.08
C ILE A 92 3.99 -1.62 14.45
N GLU A 93 3.33 -0.52 14.82
CA GLU A 93 2.58 -0.40 16.07
C GLU A 93 1.51 -1.49 16.19
N GLN A 94 0.70 -1.72 15.15
CA GLN A 94 -0.31 -2.78 15.14
C GLN A 94 0.28 -4.19 15.29
N ALA A 95 1.42 -4.44 14.64
CA ALA A 95 2.12 -5.71 14.79
C ALA A 95 2.64 -5.90 16.22
N PHE A 96 3.16 -4.85 16.85
CA PHE A 96 3.62 -4.89 18.23
C PHE A 96 2.47 -5.01 19.24
N GLU A 97 1.33 -4.38 19.01
CA GLU A 97 0.12 -4.59 19.83
C GLU A 97 -0.28 -6.07 19.82
N THR A 98 -0.32 -6.68 18.65
CA THR A 98 -0.62 -8.12 18.48
C THR A 98 0.41 -8.99 19.20
N ALA A 99 1.70 -8.66 19.09
CA ALA A 99 2.78 -9.39 19.77
C ALA A 99 2.68 -9.26 21.30
N ILE A 100 2.35 -8.06 21.81
CA ILE A 100 2.17 -7.81 23.23
C ILE A 100 0.95 -8.58 23.78
N GLU A 101 -0.16 -8.64 23.05
CA GLU A 101 -1.32 -9.45 23.44
C GLU A 101 -0.96 -10.93 23.54
N ASN A 102 -0.25 -11.47 22.55
CA ASN A 102 0.22 -12.86 22.58
C ASN A 102 1.18 -13.13 23.74
N ALA A 103 2.11 -12.20 24.00
CA ALA A 103 3.04 -12.30 25.13
C ALA A 103 2.29 -12.34 26.46
N ARG A 104 1.23 -11.52 26.62
CA ARG A 104 0.37 -11.53 27.83
C ARG A 104 -0.33 -12.87 28.00
N TYR A 105 -0.90 -13.44 26.94
CA TYR A 105 -1.53 -14.77 26.99
C TYR A 105 -0.55 -15.86 27.38
N ALA A 106 0.69 -15.77 26.90
CA ALA A 106 1.77 -16.71 27.21
C ALA A 106 2.48 -16.42 28.55
N GLN A 107 2.06 -15.39 29.30
CA GLN A 107 2.69 -14.92 30.53
C GLN A 107 4.18 -14.54 30.38
N ILE A 108 4.58 -14.16 29.16
CA ILE A 108 5.93 -13.71 28.84
C ILE A 108 6.14 -12.32 29.43
N GLN A 109 7.25 -12.14 30.14
CA GLN A 109 7.62 -10.86 30.73
C GLN A 109 8.19 -9.92 29.67
N LYS A 110 8.15 -8.61 29.95
CA LYS A 110 8.63 -7.58 29.03
C LYS A 110 10.08 -7.84 28.60
N GLU A 111 10.94 -8.22 29.53
CA GLU A 111 12.37 -8.45 29.30
C GLU A 111 12.59 -9.60 28.32
N GLU A 112 11.79 -10.66 28.42
CA GLU A 112 11.84 -11.81 27.52
C GLU A 112 11.29 -11.46 26.12
N LEU A 113 10.19 -10.71 26.05
CA LEU A 113 9.64 -10.22 24.76
C LEU A 113 10.64 -9.32 24.02
N VAL A 114 11.30 -8.41 24.75
CA VAL A 114 12.34 -7.56 24.18
C VAL A 114 13.54 -8.40 23.73
N GLY A 115 13.95 -9.41 24.52
CA GLY A 115 15.03 -10.32 24.14
C GLY A 115 14.72 -11.11 22.85
N ILE A 116 13.47 -11.53 22.65
CA ILE A 116 13.03 -12.16 21.38
C ILE A 116 13.15 -11.18 20.23
N LEU A 117 12.72 -9.93 20.41
CA LEU A 117 12.84 -8.89 19.38
C LEU A 117 14.31 -8.59 19.04
N GLU A 118 15.18 -8.45 20.05
CA GLU A 118 16.61 -8.23 19.88
C GLU A 118 17.27 -9.38 19.12
N ALA A 119 16.93 -10.63 19.45
CA ALA A 119 17.44 -11.80 18.72
C ALA A 119 17.04 -11.77 17.24
N LEU A 120 15.78 -11.45 16.93
CA LEU A 120 15.28 -11.34 15.55
C LEU A 120 15.92 -10.18 14.77
N LEU A 121 16.29 -9.09 15.43
CA LEU A 121 16.98 -7.95 14.81
C LEU A 121 18.46 -8.23 14.52
N HIS A 122 19.05 -9.25 15.15
CA HIS A 122 20.46 -9.64 14.98
C HIS A 122 20.66 -10.80 13.99
N GLU A 123 19.59 -11.40 13.45
CA GLU A 123 19.66 -12.49 12.46
C GLU A 123 19.79 -12.02 10.99
N GLU A 124 20.21 -10.76 10.74
CA GLU A 124 20.60 -10.25 9.42
C GLU A 124 22.12 -10.23 9.17
#